data_AF-A0A2N0S8S5-F1
#
_entry.id   AF-A0A2N0S8S5-F1
#
_cell.length_a   1.000
_cell.length_b   1.000
_cell.length_c   1.000
_cell.angle_alpha   90.00
_cell.angle_beta   90.00
_cell.angle_gamma   90.00
#
_symmetry.space_group_name_H-M   'P 1'
#
loop_
_entity.id
_entity.type
_entity.pdbx_description
1 polymer ?
#
loop_
_entity_poly.entity_id
_entity_poly.type
_entity_poly.pdbx_seq_one_letter_code
_entity_poly.pdbx_strand_id
1 'polypeptide(L)' 'MKAIISLKKKYIKWPTEHAREFVHDGFKSIGGIEDIIGAVDGTHFILQNAPQKDKYLYFTRKKRYGFTLSRNS' A
#
# COMPACT_ATOMS: atom_id res chain seq x y z
N MET A 1 -3.11 -0.18 -22.82
CA MET A 1 -3.01 -0.52 -21.38
C MET A 1 -2.58 -1.99 -21.17
N LYS A 2 -1.46 -2.44 -21.78
CA LYS A 2 -0.94 -3.82 -21.64
C LYS A 2 0.41 -3.90 -20.91
N ALA A 3 1.20 -2.82 -20.92
CA ALA A 3 2.57 -2.80 -20.38
C ALA A 3 2.65 -2.85 -18.84
N ILE A 4 1.64 -2.34 -18.11
CA ILE A 4 1.66 -2.37 -16.64
C ILE A 4 1.23 -3.74 -16.12
N ILE A 5 0.27 -4.39 -16.78
CA ILE A 5 -0.22 -5.72 -16.37
C ILE A 5 0.86 -6.79 -16.58
N SER A 6 1.69 -6.68 -17.63
CA SER A 6 2.80 -7.62 -17.85
C SER A 6 3.85 -7.58 -16.72
N LEU A 7 3.99 -6.44 -16.04
CA LEU A 7 4.89 -6.29 -14.89
C LEU A 7 4.33 -6.88 -13.59
N LYS A 8 3.04 -7.24 -13.54
CA LYS A 8 2.37 -7.77 -12.34
C LYS A 8 3.13 -8.95 -11.73
N LYS A 9 3.55 -9.92 -12.54
CA LYS A 9 4.27 -11.11 -12.05
C LYS A 9 5.65 -10.78 -11.46
N LYS A 10 6.28 -9.69 -11.91
CA LYS A 10 7.59 -9.25 -11.42
C LYS A 10 7.49 -8.62 -10.02
N TYR A 11 6.46 -7.79 -9.80
CA TYR A 11 6.32 -6.98 -8.59
C TYR A 11 5.32 -7.52 -7.58
N ILE A 12 4.31 -8.30 -8.01
CA ILE A 12 3.33 -8.92 -7.12
C ILE A 12 3.69 -10.40 -6.99
N LYS A 13 4.54 -10.70 -6.00
CA LYS A 13 4.91 -12.06 -5.63
C LYS A 13 4.10 -12.47 -4.41
N TRP A 14 3.39 -13.58 -4.51
CA TRP A 14 2.80 -14.20 -3.33
C TRP A 14 3.90 -14.88 -2.52
N PRO A 15 3.89 -14.78 -1.19
CA PRO A 15 4.84 -15.47 -0.35
C PRO A 15 4.64 -16.98 -0.46
N THR A 16 5.74 -17.73 -0.43
CA THR A 16 5.72 -19.18 -0.17
C THR A 16 5.31 -19.43 1.28
N GLU A 17 5.00 -20.68 1.63
CA GLU A 17 4.64 -21.08 2.99
C GLU A 17 5.68 -20.63 4.03
N HIS A 18 6.96 -20.94 3.79
CA HIS A 18 8.05 -20.52 4.66
C HIS A 18 8.18 -18.99 4.77
N ALA A 19 7.98 -18.27 3.65
CA ALA A 19 8.01 -16.81 3.67
C ALA A 19 6.82 -16.22 4.45
N ARG A 20 5.68 -16.91 4.48
CA ARG A 20 4.50 -16.51 5.25
C ARG A 20 4.75 -16.66 6.75
N GLU A 21 5.35 -17.78 7.18
CA GLU A 21 5.74 -18.00 8.57
C GLU A 21 6.72 -16.93 9.04
N PHE A 22 7.77 -16.67 8.26
CA PHE A 22 8.74 -15.62 8.56
C PHE A 22 8.10 -14.23 8.70
N VAL A 23 7.17 -13.88 7.81
CA VAL A 23 6.43 -12.61 7.87
C VAL A 23 5.57 -12.57 9.14
N HIS A 24 4.81 -13.63 9.41
CA HIS A 24 3.96 -13.71 10.60
C HIS A 24 4.78 -13.52 11.88
N ASP A 25 5.88 -14.25 12.05
CA ASP A 25 6.75 -14.17 13.22
C ASP A 25 7.38 -12.78 13.38
N GLY A 26 7.77 -12.14 12.28
CA GLY A 26 8.29 -10.78 12.27
C GLY A 26 7.27 -9.75 12.79
N PHE A 27 6.03 -9.78 12.29
CA PHE A 27 5.00 -8.85 12.76
C PHE A 27 4.50 -9.15 14.17
N LYS A 28 4.42 -10.43 14.55
CA LYS A 28 4.09 -10.85 15.91
C LYS A 28 5.14 -10.39 16.91
N SER A 29 6.43 -10.51 16.58
CA SER A 29 7.52 -10.09 17.47
C SER A 29 7.65 -8.57 17.60
N ILE A 30 7.41 -7.80 16.53
CA ILE A 30 7.55 -6.34 16.55
C ILE A 30 6.33 -5.66 17.20
N GLY A 31 5.13 -6.16 16.96
CA GLY A 31 3.88 -5.45 17.31
C GLY A 31 2.77 -6.31 17.89
N GLY A 32 2.99 -7.61 18.12
CA GLY A 32 1.96 -8.53 18.62
C GLY A 32 0.82 -8.78 17.65
N ILE A 33 1.02 -8.50 16.35
CA ILE A 33 -0.04 -8.63 15.34
C ILE A 33 0.02 -10.03 14.72
N GLU A 34 -1.05 -10.79 14.89
CA GLU A 34 -1.18 -12.17 14.40
C GLU A 34 -1.84 -12.24 13.01
N ASP A 35 -1.79 -13.41 12.37
CA ASP A 35 -2.40 -13.73 11.07
C ASP A 35 -2.02 -12.80 9.89
N ILE A 36 -0.85 -12.16 9.95
CA ILE A 36 -0.33 -11.34 8.86
C ILE A 36 0.29 -12.19 7.76
N ILE A 37 -0.18 -11.97 6.52
CA ILE A 37 0.38 -12.57 5.30
C ILE A 37 1.36 -11.64 4.57
N GLY A 38 1.47 -10.38 5.00
CA GLY A 38 2.33 -9.35 4.43
C GLY A 38 1.83 -7.94 4.73
N ALA A 39 2.66 -6.94 4.44
CA ALA A 39 2.28 -5.52 4.51
C ALA A 39 2.17 -4.93 3.11
N VAL A 40 1.13 -4.12 2.90
CA VAL A 40 0.99 -3.28 1.71
C VAL A 40 1.30 -1.86 2.14
N ASP A 41 2.46 -1.35 1.75
CA ASP A 41 2.73 0.06 1.90
C ASP A 41 1.98 0.84 0.83
N GLY A 42 0.99 1.62 1.24
CA GLY A 42 0.29 2.54 0.37
C GLY A 42 1.16 3.78 0.17
N THR A 43 1.63 4.03 -1.04
CA THR A 43 2.43 5.24 -1.29
C THR A 43 1.53 6.47 -1.21
N HIS A 44 1.86 7.38 -0.28
CA HIS A 44 1.17 8.65 -0.12
C HIS A 44 1.85 9.74 -0.95
N PHE A 45 1.16 10.25 -1.97
CA PHE A 45 1.64 11.33 -2.81
C PHE A 45 1.09 12.66 -2.30
N ILE A 46 1.99 13.57 -1.96
CA ILE A 46 1.62 14.94 -1.60
C ILE A 46 1.49 15.76 -2.88
N LEU A 47 0.35 16.42 -3.04
CA LEU A 47 0.09 17.36 -4.12
C LEU A 47 0.52 18.76 -3.68
N GLN A 48 1.37 19.40 -4.49
CA GLN A 48 1.77 20.79 -4.25
C GLN A 48 0.60 21.76 -4.40
N ASN A 49 -0.29 21.48 -5.37
CA ASN A 49 -1.47 22.28 -5.65
C ASN A 49 -2.75 21.48 -5.38
N ALA A 50 -3.82 22.18 -5.03
CA ALA A 50 -5.13 21.57 -4.90
C ALA A 50 -5.60 21.01 -6.26
N PRO A 51 -6.20 19.81 -6.29
CA PRO A 51 -6.87 19.32 -7.49
C PRO A 51 -7.95 20.29 -7.96
N GLN A 52 -8.16 20.40 -9.27
CA GLN A 52 -9.20 21.26 -9.84
C GLN A 52 -10.62 20.76 -9.51
N LYS A 53 -10.78 19.44 -9.36
CA LYS A 53 -12.06 18.79 -9.07
C LYS A 53 -12.02 18.10 -7.70
N ASP A 54 -13.12 18.18 -6.95
CA ASP A 54 -13.33 17.48 -5.67
C ASP A 54 -12.18 17.63 -4.65
N LYS A 55 -11.55 18.82 -4.61
CA LYS A 55 -10.36 19.12 -3.79
C LYS A 55 -10.43 18.69 -2.32
N TYR A 56 -11.62 18.72 -1.73
CA TYR A 56 -11.86 18.32 -0.34
C TYR A 56 -11.62 16.82 -0.10
N LEU A 57 -11.81 15.96 -1.11
CA LEU A 57 -11.53 14.53 -1.01
C LEU A 57 -10.04 14.23 -0.87
N TYR A 58 -9.20 15.15 -1.34
CA TYR A 58 -7.74 15.02 -1.32
C TYR A 58 -7.13 15.76 -0.12
N PHE A 59 -7.93 16.44 0.71
CA PHE A 59 -7.41 17.20 1.84
C PHE A 59 -7.24 16.30 3.07
N THR A 60 -5.99 16.12 3.47
CA THR A 60 -5.62 15.22 4.57
C THR A 60 -5.75 15.92 5.94
N ARG A 61 -5.82 15.12 7.01
CA ARG A 61 -5.78 15.62 8.40
C ARG A 61 -4.51 16.41 8.73
N LYS A 62 -3.43 16.25 7.95
CA LYS A 62 -2.19 17.02 8.06
C LYS A 62 -2.23 18.37 7.35
N LYS A 63 -3.43 18.84 6.95
CA LYS A 63 -3.65 20.10 6.22
C LYS A 63 -2.88 20.20 4.90
N ARG A 64 -2.72 19.07 4.22
CA ARG A 64 -2.05 18.96 2.90
C ARG A 64 -2.95 18.24 1.92
N TYR A 65 -2.81 18.57 0.63
CA TYR A 65 -3.44 17.80 -0.43
C TYR A 65 -2.61 16.55 -0.73
N GLY A 66 -3.26 15.41 -0.88
CA GLY A 66 -2.57 14.18 -1.22
C GLY A 66 -3.53 13.03 -1.46
N PHE A 67 -3.02 11.95 -2.03
CA PHE A 67 -3.75 10.70 -2.22
C PHE A 67 -2.85 9.52 -1.89
N THR A 68 -3.47 8.43 -1.49
CA THR A 68 -2.77 7.17 -1.22
C THR A 68 -3.08 6.21 -2.36
N LEU A 69 -2.06 5.65 -3.00
CA LEU A 69 -2.24 4.51 -3.88
C LEU A 69 -2.36 3.25 -3.02
N SER A 70 -3.60 2.88 -2.71
CA SER A 70 -3.93 1.57 -2.16
C SER A 70 -4.61 0.72 -3.24
N ARG A 71 -4.40 -0.58 -3.17
CA ARG A 71 -5.13 -1.52 -4.01
C ARG A 71 -6.60 -1.52 -3.57
N ASN A 72 -7.52 -1.14 -4.45
CA ASN A 72 -8.93 -1.46 -4.25
C ASN A 72 -9.06 -2.98 -4.43
N SER A 73 -9.38 -3.67 -3.33
CA SER A 73 -9.77 -5.08 -3.33
C SER A 73 -11.17 -5.24 -3.90
#